data_AF-A0A2N1P4T5-F1
#
_entry.id   AF-A0A2N1P4T5-F1
#
_cell.length_a   1.000
_cell.length_b   1.000
_cell.length_c   1.000
_cell.angle_alpha   90.00
_cell.angle_beta   90.00
_cell.angle_gamma   90.00
#
_symmetry.space_group_name_H-M   'P 1'
#
loop_
_entity.id
_entity.type
_entity.pdbx_description
1 polymer ?
#
loop_
_entity_poly.entity_id
_entity_poly.type
_entity_poly.pdbx_seq_one_letter_code
_entity_poly.pdbx_strand_id
1 'polypeptide(L)'
;MNDESKIDINKLLIKPVYIGLFMNILVPAILLGIVYYIDKNGGQGRGLTSDTYNIMFWALCVVAISEGAMAFILRQKFFFSPMAVSKETLEDDLVRGFMNASIICYAFTSAIAIYGLILFFMGGTFETMVLFVLISMIAYQFIRPRYGFAKKVIEAQEKFVQEGHFYQPKK
;
A
#
# COMPACT_ATOMS: atom_id res chain seq x y z
N MET A 1 31.63 2.93 21.82
CA MET A 1 31.43 3.84 20.67
C MET A 1 29.98 3.64 20.25
N ASN A 2 28.98 4.28 20.88
CA ASN A 2 28.70 5.73 20.88
C ASN A 2 28.86 6.36 19.49
N ASP A 3 27.98 5.95 18.60
CA ASP A 3 27.31 6.88 17.68
C ASP A 3 25.85 6.44 17.62
N GLU A 4 25.01 7.12 18.41
CA GLU A 4 23.57 7.11 18.17
C GLU A 4 23.39 7.58 16.74
N SER A 5 23.02 6.68 15.83
CA SER A 5 22.50 7.11 14.55
C SER A 5 21.23 7.91 14.84
N LYS A 6 21.38 9.23 14.79
CA LYS A 6 20.34 10.23 15.07
C LYS A 6 19.23 10.24 14.01
N ILE A 7 18.92 9.10 13.39
CA ILE A 7 17.81 9.02 12.45
C ILE A 7 16.53 8.98 13.27
N ASP A 8 15.81 10.09 13.28
CA ASP A 8 14.53 10.20 13.96
C ASP A 8 13.50 9.29 13.29
N ILE A 9 13.17 8.18 13.97
CA ILE A 9 12.17 7.20 13.52
C ILE A 9 10.81 7.87 13.31
N ASN A 10 10.46 8.90 14.07
CA ASN A 10 9.20 9.61 13.91
C ASN A 10 9.17 10.37 12.59
N LYS A 11 10.27 11.04 12.23
CA LYS A 11 10.42 11.73 10.93
C LYS A 11 10.31 10.74 9.77
N LEU A 12 10.84 9.53 9.93
CA LEU A 12 10.75 8.46 8.92
C LEU A 12 9.32 7.92 8.76
N LEU A 13 8.58 7.76 9.87
CA LEU A 13 7.25 7.13 9.86
C LEU A 13 6.10 8.07 9.55
N ILE A 14 6.18 9.33 10.00
CA ILE A 14 5.01 10.21 10.02
C ILE A 14 4.44 10.45 8.61
N LYS A 15 5.29 10.80 7.64
CA LYS A 15 4.87 11.08 6.26
C LYS A 15 4.29 9.85 5.56
N PRO A 16 4.97 8.68 5.56
CA PRO A 16 4.37 7.45 5.02
C PRO A 16 3.05 7.09 5.66
N VAL A 17 2.94 7.18 6.99
CA VAL A 17 1.69 6.83 7.68
C VAL A 17 0.54 7.71 7.22
N TYR A 18 0.73 9.03 7.14
CA TYR A 18 -0.31 9.94 6.66
C TYR A 18 -0.72 9.67 5.21
N ILE A 19 0.24 9.42 4.31
CA ILE A 19 -0.08 9.06 2.92
C ILE A 19 -0.79 7.71 2.84
N GLY A 20 -0.38 6.74 3.64
CA GLY A 20 -1.06 5.45 3.72
C GLY A 20 -2.52 5.58 4.18
N LEU A 21 -2.77 6.40 5.22
CA LEU A 21 -4.12 6.71 5.69
C LEU A 21 -4.95 7.40 4.60
N PHE A 22 -4.37 8.38 3.90
CA PHE A 22 -5.03 9.05 2.79
C PHE A 22 -5.42 8.05 1.68
N MET A 23 -4.46 7.26 1.20
CA MET A 23 -4.65 6.34 0.06
C MET A 23 -5.55 5.13 0.38
N ASN A 24 -5.47 4.57 1.60
CA ASN A 24 -6.13 3.31 1.93
C ASN A 24 -7.33 3.45 2.87
N ILE A 25 -7.60 4.67 3.39
CA ILE A 25 -8.75 4.93 4.24
C ILE A 25 -9.61 6.03 3.62
N LEU A 26 -9.05 7.22 3.41
CA LEU A 26 -9.84 8.36 2.93
C LEU A 26 -10.36 8.15 1.51
N VAL A 27 -9.48 7.74 0.58
CA VAL A 27 -9.88 7.50 -0.82
C VAL A 27 -10.95 6.40 -0.92
N PRO A 28 -10.79 5.20 -0.33
CA PRO A 28 -11.84 4.19 -0.33
C PRO A 28 -13.15 4.64 0.34
N ALA A 29 -13.08 5.45 1.41
CA ALA A 29 -14.27 6.00 2.05
C ALA A 29 -15.03 6.97 1.13
N ILE A 30 -14.32 7.81 0.39
CA ILE A 30 -14.93 8.68 -0.64
C ILE A 30 -15.58 7.84 -1.74
N LEU A 31 -14.89 6.80 -2.23
CA LEU A 31 -15.45 5.89 -3.24
C LEU A 31 -16.72 5.19 -2.73
N LEU A 32 -16.73 4.74 -1.47
CA LEU A 32 -17.94 4.18 -0.85
C LEU A 32 -19.07 5.20 -0.79
N GLY A 33 -18.79 6.45 -0.44
CA GLY A 33 -19.79 7.53 -0.42
C GLY A 33 -20.40 7.77 -1.81
N ILE A 34 -19.57 7.76 -2.86
CA ILE A 34 -20.02 7.89 -4.25
C ILE A 34 -20.92 6.70 -4.65
N VAL A 35 -20.46 5.48 -4.39
CA VAL A 35 -21.20 4.23 -4.68
C VAL A 35 -22.53 4.21 -3.93
N TYR A 36 -22.54 4.57 -2.64
CA TYR A 36 -23.76 4.68 -1.84
C TYR A 36 -24.77 5.67 -2.43
N TYR A 37 -24.29 6.85 -2.85
CA TYR A 37 -25.14 7.86 -3.47
C TYR A 37 -25.74 7.37 -4.79
N ILE A 38 -24.96 6.70 -5.63
CA ILE A 38 -25.42 6.12 -6.90
C ILE A 38 -26.47 5.02 -6.65
N ASP A 39 -26.17 4.13 -5.71
CA ASP A 39 -27.04 3.00 -5.33
C ASP A 39 -28.42 3.49 -4.86
N LYS A 40 -28.45 4.52 -4.00
CA LYS A 40 -29.69 5.11 -3.50
C LYS A 40 -30.54 5.81 -4.55
N ASN A 41 -29.92 6.35 -5.59
CA ASN A 41 -30.62 7.05 -6.67
C ASN A 41 -31.03 6.12 -7.82
N GLY A 42 -30.92 4.80 -7.66
CA GLY A 42 -31.27 3.82 -8.69
C GLY A 42 -30.33 3.86 -9.91
N GLY A 43 -29.10 4.37 -9.73
CA GLY A 43 -28.12 4.56 -10.79
C GLY A 43 -27.45 3.28 -11.30
N GLN A 44 -27.99 2.10 -10.99
CA GLN A 44 -27.50 0.84 -11.54
C GLN A 44 -28.10 0.63 -12.93
N GLY A 45 -27.27 0.74 -13.97
CA GLY A 45 -27.64 0.38 -15.35
C GLY A 45 -27.90 -1.12 -15.50
N ARG A 46 -28.23 -1.57 -16.73
CA ARG A 46 -28.33 -3.02 -17.03
C ARG A 46 -26.97 -3.68 -16.76
N GLY A 47 -26.86 -4.34 -15.61
CA GLY A 47 -25.68 -5.09 -15.19
C GLY A 47 -25.45 -6.34 -16.04
N LEU A 48 -24.31 -7.00 -15.80
CA LEU A 48 -24.02 -8.30 -16.39
C LEU A 48 -25.06 -9.36 -15.98
N THR A 49 -25.11 -10.45 -16.73
CA THR A 49 -25.85 -11.64 -16.29
C THR A 49 -25.23 -12.19 -15.00
N SER A 50 -26.06 -12.83 -14.17
CA SER A 50 -25.64 -13.36 -12.87
C SER A 50 -24.42 -14.30 -12.98
N ASP A 51 -24.35 -15.11 -14.03
CA ASP A 51 -23.25 -16.06 -14.23
C ASP A 51 -21.92 -15.35 -14.54
N THR A 52 -21.94 -14.37 -15.44
CA THR A 52 -20.74 -13.60 -15.78
C THR A 52 -20.26 -12.76 -14.59
N TYR A 53 -21.19 -12.16 -13.84
CA TYR A 53 -20.86 -11.44 -12.62
C TYR A 53 -20.16 -12.34 -11.60
N ASN A 54 -20.70 -13.54 -11.34
CA ASN A 54 -20.11 -14.49 -10.39
C ASN A 54 -18.69 -14.90 -10.78
N ILE A 55 -18.44 -15.15 -12.07
CA ILE A 55 -17.09 -15.48 -12.57
C ILE A 55 -16.14 -14.29 -12.33
N MET A 56 -16.57 -13.06 -12.63
CA MET A 56 -15.76 -11.85 -12.43
C MET A 56 -15.49 -11.57 -10.96
N PHE A 57 -16.49 -11.76 -10.09
CA PHE A 57 -16.36 -11.62 -8.65
C PHE A 57 -15.26 -12.53 -8.10
N TRP A 58 -15.32 -13.83 -8.41
CA TRP A 58 -14.33 -14.79 -7.94
C TRP A 58 -12.95 -14.54 -8.54
N ALA A 59 -12.87 -14.18 -9.82
CA ALA A 59 -11.61 -13.82 -10.47
C ALA A 59 -10.95 -12.63 -9.75
N LEU A 60 -11.70 -11.56 -9.48
CA LEU A 60 -11.17 -10.38 -8.79
C LEU A 60 -10.84 -10.64 -7.33
N CYS A 61 -11.56 -11.52 -6.64
CA CYS A 61 -11.19 -11.98 -5.30
C CYS A 61 -9.81 -12.66 -5.30
N VAL A 62 -9.54 -13.54 -6.26
CA VAL A 62 -8.23 -14.20 -6.41
C VAL A 62 -7.13 -13.18 -6.71
N VAL A 63 -7.41 -12.21 -7.59
CA VAL A 63 -6.47 -11.12 -7.89
C VAL A 63 -6.18 -10.28 -6.64
N ALA A 64 -7.21 -9.88 -5.88
CA ALA A 64 -7.06 -9.09 -4.66
C ALA A 64 -6.19 -9.79 -3.60
N ILE A 65 -6.40 -11.09 -3.39
CA ILE A 65 -5.57 -11.89 -2.48
C ILE A 65 -4.12 -11.94 -2.98
N SER A 66 -3.94 -12.15 -4.29
CA SER A 66 -2.62 -12.22 -4.92
C SER A 66 -1.87 -10.88 -4.81
N GLU A 67 -2.56 -9.75 -4.99
CA GLU A 67 -1.99 -8.42 -4.80
C GLU A 67 -1.63 -8.13 -3.33
N GLY A 68 -2.48 -8.54 -2.39
CA GLY A 68 -2.16 -8.43 -0.97
C GLY A 68 -0.89 -9.21 -0.60
N ALA A 69 -0.74 -10.43 -1.11
CA ALA A 69 0.47 -11.24 -0.93
C ALA A 69 1.69 -10.60 -1.62
N MET A 70 1.51 -10.08 -2.85
CA MET A 70 2.57 -9.40 -3.59
C MET A 70 3.03 -8.13 -2.88
N ALA A 71 2.12 -7.33 -2.34
CA ALA A 71 2.44 -6.14 -1.55
C ALA A 71 3.32 -6.49 -0.34
N PHE A 72 3.06 -7.63 0.31
CA PHE A 72 3.86 -8.11 1.44
C PHE A 72 5.28 -8.51 1.02
N ILE A 73 5.41 -9.24 -0.09
CA ILE A 73 6.71 -9.64 -0.65
C ILE A 73 7.50 -8.40 -1.09
N LEU A 74 6.85 -7.49 -1.81
CA LEU A 74 7.46 -6.25 -2.30
C LEU A 74 7.88 -5.34 -1.15
N ARG A 75 7.10 -5.28 -0.08
CA ARG A 75 7.49 -4.57 1.15
C ARG A 75 8.81 -5.13 1.67
N GLN A 76 8.91 -6.45 1.88
CA GLN A 76 10.15 -7.02 2.39
C GLN A 76 11.34 -6.74 1.46
N LYS A 77 11.13 -6.81 0.15
CA LYS A 77 12.17 -6.52 -0.84
C LYS A 77 12.61 -5.06 -0.84
N PHE A 78 11.68 -4.11 -0.92
CA PHE A 78 12.01 -2.69 -1.08
C PHE A 78 12.59 -2.07 0.18
N PHE A 79 12.05 -2.40 1.36
CA PHE A 79 12.54 -1.81 2.61
C PHE A 79 13.93 -2.32 3.02
N PHE A 80 14.31 -3.52 2.59
CA PHE A 80 15.62 -4.11 2.87
C PHE A 80 16.56 -4.11 1.66
N SER A 81 16.28 -3.29 0.65
CA SER A 81 17.23 -2.98 -0.44
C SER A 81 18.02 -1.71 -0.08
N PRO A 82 19.30 -1.57 -0.48
CA PRO A 82 20.08 -0.37 -0.22
C PRO A 82 19.36 0.89 -0.75
N MET A 83 19.14 1.88 0.11
CA MET A 83 18.46 3.14 -0.22
C MET A 83 19.41 4.33 -0.32
N ALA A 84 20.52 4.31 0.43
CA ALA A 84 21.45 5.42 0.49
C ALA A 84 22.42 5.42 -0.70
N VAL A 85 22.63 6.59 -1.30
CA VAL A 85 23.62 6.80 -2.37
C VAL A 85 25.02 7.01 -1.79
N SER A 86 25.10 7.66 -0.63
CA SER A 86 26.36 7.93 0.06
C SER A 86 26.19 7.89 1.58
N LYS A 87 27.31 7.88 2.33
CA LYS A 87 27.27 7.98 3.80
C LYS A 87 26.72 9.33 4.28
N GLU A 88 27.06 10.39 3.56
CA GLU A 88 26.74 11.78 3.92
C GLU A 88 25.25 12.07 3.74
N THR A 89 24.60 11.42 2.77
CA THR A 89 23.18 11.60 2.42
C THR A 89 22.25 10.56 3.04
N LEU A 90 22.75 9.72 3.97
CA LEU A 90 22.06 8.56 4.51
C LEU A 90 20.65 8.87 5.04
N GLU A 91 20.51 9.89 5.90
CA GLU A 91 19.22 10.22 6.51
C GLU A 91 18.18 10.65 5.47
N ASP A 92 18.56 11.56 4.57
CA ASP A 92 17.66 12.10 3.56
C ASP A 92 17.27 11.05 2.51
N ASP A 93 18.24 10.25 2.06
CA ASP A 93 18.01 9.16 1.12
C ASP A 93 17.14 8.07 1.74
N LEU A 94 17.34 7.77 3.03
CA LEU A 94 16.51 6.82 3.75
C LEU A 94 15.07 7.31 3.85
N VAL A 95 14.86 8.58 4.21
CA VAL A 95 13.50 9.16 4.28
C VAL A 95 12.80 9.07 2.93
N ARG A 96 13.50 9.41 1.84
CA ARG A 96 12.96 9.33 0.47
C ARG A 96 12.69 7.89 0.03
N GLY A 97 13.65 6.99 0.23
CA GLY A 97 13.54 5.58 -0.13
C GLY A 97 12.43 4.87 0.64
N PHE A 98 12.33 5.13 1.94
CA PHE A 98 11.28 4.59 2.80
C PHE A 98 9.89 5.09 2.39
N MET A 99 9.79 6.38 2.04
CA MET A 99 8.56 6.96 1.51
C MET A 99 8.15 6.32 0.19
N ASN A 100 9.07 6.20 -0.77
CA ASN A 100 8.80 5.62 -2.08
C ASN A 100 8.38 4.15 -1.96
N ALA A 101 9.10 3.36 -1.15
CA ALA A 101 8.73 1.98 -0.87
C ALA A 101 7.32 1.87 -0.26
N SER A 102 6.99 2.76 0.68
CA SER A 102 5.67 2.82 1.30
C SER A 102 4.57 3.12 0.28
N ILE A 103 4.75 4.15 -0.56
CA ILE A 103 3.77 4.55 -1.58
C ILE A 103 3.50 3.40 -2.54
N ILE A 104 4.54 2.71 -3.01
CA ILE A 104 4.37 1.56 -3.92
C ILE A 104 3.52 0.48 -3.24
N CYS A 105 3.87 0.07 -2.02
CA CYS A 105 3.10 -0.95 -1.30
C CYS A 105 1.65 -0.51 -1.02
N TYR A 106 1.42 0.77 -0.73
CA TYR A 106 0.09 1.33 -0.50
C TYR A 106 -0.74 1.41 -1.78
N ALA A 107 -0.12 1.63 -2.94
CA ALA A 107 -0.80 1.60 -4.22
C ALA A 107 -1.38 0.20 -4.49
N PHE A 108 -0.58 -0.85 -4.26
CA PHE A 108 -1.04 -2.25 -4.38
C PHE A 108 -2.22 -2.56 -3.47
N THR A 109 -2.16 -2.16 -2.20
CA THR A 109 -3.29 -2.42 -1.29
C THR A 109 -4.53 -1.59 -1.65
N SER A 110 -4.35 -0.36 -2.14
CA SER A 110 -5.47 0.50 -2.56
C SER A 110 -6.14 0.02 -3.85
N ALA A 111 -5.40 -0.63 -4.76
CA ALA A 111 -5.94 -1.19 -6.00
C ALA A 111 -7.05 -2.21 -5.73
N ILE A 112 -6.99 -2.94 -4.61
CA ILE A 112 -8.03 -3.87 -4.18
C ILE A 112 -9.40 -3.17 -4.07
N ALA A 113 -9.46 -1.97 -3.51
CA ALA A 113 -10.71 -1.22 -3.38
C ALA A 113 -11.29 -0.82 -4.76
N ILE A 114 -10.43 -0.63 -5.77
CA ILE A 114 -10.85 -0.32 -7.14
C ILE A 114 -11.57 -1.52 -7.78
N TYR A 115 -11.21 -2.76 -7.45
CA TYR A 115 -11.93 -3.94 -7.94
C TYR A 115 -13.37 -4.00 -7.44
N GLY A 116 -13.61 -3.59 -6.19
CA GLY A 116 -14.97 -3.44 -5.66
C GLY A 116 -15.79 -2.42 -6.45
N LEU A 117 -15.16 -1.31 -6.83
CA LEU A 117 -15.80 -0.25 -7.62
C LEU A 117 -16.13 -0.74 -9.03
N ILE A 118 -15.21 -1.47 -9.66
CA ILE A 118 -15.42 -2.10 -10.97
C ILE A 118 -16.59 -3.07 -10.90
N LEU A 119 -16.64 -3.94 -9.89
CA LEU A 119 -17.73 -4.90 -9.71
C LEU A 119 -19.07 -4.21 -9.49
N PHE A 120 -19.12 -3.15 -8.70
CA PHE A 120 -20.34 -2.36 -8.51
C PHE A 120 -20.89 -1.86 -9.85
N PHE A 121 -20.05 -1.25 -10.70
CA PHE A 121 -20.49 -0.78 -12.02
C PHE A 121 -20.85 -1.91 -13.01
N MET A 122 -20.34 -3.12 -12.80
CA MET A 122 -20.66 -4.30 -13.62
C MET A 122 -21.99 -4.98 -13.22
N GLY A 123 -22.73 -4.43 -12.26
CA GLY A 123 -23.98 -5.00 -11.75
C GLY A 123 -23.88 -5.60 -10.35
N GLY A 124 -22.80 -5.29 -9.62
CA GLY A 124 -22.63 -5.67 -8.23
C GLY A 124 -23.40 -4.77 -7.27
N THR A 125 -23.42 -5.17 -6.01
CA THR A 125 -24.13 -4.45 -4.95
C THR A 125 -23.19 -3.58 -4.13
N PHE A 126 -23.77 -2.67 -3.32
CA PHE A 126 -23.01 -1.86 -2.37
C PHE A 126 -22.18 -2.74 -1.41
N GLU A 127 -22.71 -3.88 -0.97
CA GLU A 127 -22.02 -4.84 -0.09
C GLU A 127 -20.76 -5.40 -0.73
N THR A 128 -20.75 -5.61 -2.06
CA THR A 128 -19.56 -6.06 -2.78
C THR A 128 -18.47 -4.99 -2.74
N MET A 129 -18.81 -3.72 -2.95
CA MET A 129 -17.86 -2.62 -2.80
C MET A 129 -17.31 -2.57 -1.37
N VAL A 130 -18.16 -2.67 -0.36
CA VAL A 130 -17.76 -2.69 1.06
C VAL A 130 -16.77 -3.83 1.33
N LEU A 131 -17.03 -5.03 0.81
CA LEU A 131 -16.14 -6.18 0.99
C LEU A 131 -14.73 -5.89 0.49
N PHE A 132 -14.56 -5.41 -0.73
CA PHE A 132 -13.24 -5.11 -1.30
C PHE A 132 -12.54 -3.96 -0.56
N VAL A 133 -13.28 -2.95 -0.11
CA VAL A 133 -12.72 -1.90 0.75
C VAL A 133 -12.20 -2.49 2.07
N LEU A 134 -12.96 -3.36 2.74
CA LEU A 134 -12.51 -4.01 3.96
C LEU A 134 -11.25 -4.86 3.73
N ILE A 135 -11.19 -5.62 2.63
CA ILE A 135 -10.00 -6.39 2.26
C ILE A 135 -8.80 -5.45 2.06
N SER A 136 -8.98 -4.33 1.34
CA SER A 136 -7.92 -3.34 1.13
C SER A 136 -7.40 -2.74 2.45
N MET A 137 -8.31 -2.43 3.38
CA MET A 137 -7.96 -1.88 4.69
C MET A 137 -7.20 -2.91 5.53
N ILE A 138 -7.65 -4.17 5.53
CA ILE A 138 -6.95 -5.26 6.22
C ILE A 138 -5.54 -5.44 5.66
N ALA A 139 -5.41 -5.52 4.34
CA ALA A 139 -4.11 -5.62 3.67
C ALA A 139 -3.20 -4.44 4.05
N TYR A 140 -3.72 -3.21 4.03
CA TYR A 140 -2.99 -2.02 4.47
C TYR A 140 -2.49 -2.14 5.92
N GLN A 141 -3.28 -2.67 6.86
CA GLN A 141 -2.84 -2.81 8.25
C GLN A 141 -1.66 -3.77 8.43
N PHE A 142 -1.56 -4.79 7.56
CA PHE A 142 -0.40 -5.67 7.52
C PHE A 142 0.82 -4.98 6.92
N ILE A 143 0.64 -4.17 5.88
CA ILE A 143 1.72 -3.48 5.15
C ILE A 143 2.26 -2.25 5.90
N ARG A 144 1.42 -1.54 6.65
CA ARG A 144 1.78 -0.30 7.34
C ARG A 144 3.05 -0.49 8.19
N PRO A 145 4.10 0.31 7.95
CA PRO A 145 5.32 0.25 8.74
C PRO A 145 5.02 0.71 10.17
N ARG A 146 5.45 -0.10 11.14
CA ARG A 146 5.37 0.19 12.57
C ARG A 146 6.76 0.53 13.09
N TYR A 147 6.82 1.14 14.27
CA TYR A 147 8.08 1.54 14.91
C TYR A 147 9.16 0.44 14.90
N GLY A 148 8.82 -0.77 15.34
CA GLY A 148 9.77 -1.89 15.36
C GLY A 148 10.24 -2.34 13.97
N PHE A 149 9.42 -2.15 12.93
CA PHE A 149 9.83 -2.44 11.55
C PHE A 149 10.77 -1.35 11.02
N ALA A 150 10.46 -0.08 11.24
CA ALA A 150 11.31 1.04 10.84
C ALA A 150 12.70 0.95 11.48
N LYS A 151 12.78 0.58 12.77
CA LYS A 151 14.05 0.36 13.46
C LYS A 151 14.92 -0.70 12.77
N LYS A 152 14.33 -1.86 12.43
CA LYS A 152 15.03 -2.93 11.69
C LYS A 152 15.51 -2.49 10.31
N VAL A 153 14.73 -1.65 9.64
CA VAL A 153 15.12 -1.09 8.35
C VAL A 153 16.31 -0.15 8.51
N ILE A 154 16.28 0.76 9.47
CA ILE A 154 17.41 1.66 9.78
C ILE A 154 18.69 0.87 10.05
N GLU A 155 18.63 -0.12 10.95
CA GLU A 155 19.77 -1.00 11.28
C GLU A 155 20.32 -1.72 10.03
N ALA A 156 19.44 -2.21 9.15
CA ALA A 156 19.85 -2.85 7.90
C ALA A 156 20.53 -1.86 6.94
N GLN A 157 20.04 -0.61 6.85
CA GLN A 157 20.59 0.41 5.97
C GLN A 157 21.95 0.91 6.45
N GLU A 158 22.12 1.07 7.76
CA GLU A 158 23.43 1.35 8.36
C GLU A 158 24.44 0.24 8.07
N LYS A 159 24.02 -1.02 8.19
CA LYS A 159 24.85 -2.16 7.85
C LYS A 159 25.27 -2.13 6.37
N PHE A 160 24.34 -1.89 5.44
CA PHE A 160 24.68 -1.76 4.02
C PHE A 160 25.71 -0.67 3.77
N VAL A 161 25.57 0.49 4.42
CA VAL A 161 26.48 1.62 4.29
C VAL A 161 27.87 1.32 4.86
N GLN A 162 27.94 0.58 5.97
CA GLN A 162 29.20 0.11 6.55
C GLN A 162 29.91 -0.90 5.64
N GLU A 163 29.16 -1.78 4.99
CA GLU A 163 29.65 -2.79 4.04
C GLU A 163 29.96 -2.21 2.64
N GLY A 164 29.69 -0.91 2.41
CA GLY A 164 29.91 -0.26 1.12
C GLY A 164 28.86 -0.59 0.05
N HIS A 165 27.72 -1.18 0.45
CA HIS A 165 26.58 -1.44 -0.40
C HIS A 165 25.71 -0.18 -0.53
N PHE A 166 25.92 0.58 -1.59
CA PHE A 166 25.13 1.77 -1.91
C PHE A 166 24.09 1.50 -3.00
N TYR A 167 23.03 2.30 -3.00
CA TYR A 167 22.07 2.32 -4.09
C TYR A 167 22.75 2.74 -5.39
N GLN A 168 22.69 1.88 -6.41
CA GLN A 168 23.17 2.17 -7.75
C GLN A 168 21.97 2.50 -8.65
N PRO A 169 21.71 3.78 -8.98
CA PRO A 169 20.65 4.11 -9.92
C PRO A 169 20.99 3.47 -11.27
N LYS A 170 20.08 2.63 -11.78
CA LYS A 170 20.19 2.15 -13.16
C LYS A 170 20.08 3.36 -14.09
N LYS A 171 21.11 3.59 -14.91
CA LYS A 171 21.14 4.61 -15.96
C LYS A 171 20.11 4.31 -17.05
#